data_AF-A0A8H5KM75-F1
#
_entry.id   AF-A0A8H5KM75-F1
#
_cell.length_a   1.000
_cell.length_b   1.000
_cell.length_c   1.000
_cell.angle_alpha   90.00
_cell.angle_beta   90.00
_cell.angle_gamma   90.00
#
_symmetry.space_group_name_H-M   'P 1'
#
loop_
_entity.id
_entity.type
_entity.pdbx_description
1 polymer ?
#
loop_
_entity_poly.entity_id
_entity_poly.type
_entity_poly.pdbx_seq_one_letter_code
_entity_poly.pdbx_strand_id
1 'polypeptide(L)'
;MSATPDAGLPRTSTTSLKKGLEILGVTPCFHLGDPPAPISRVKESARVFAIQDRNERLKALKKLYDGFEAVFEPPASALVDDMLTIYPDAKVILFFRKNPQVWLASYYGLGIDLRSKWYRILGYWIPGVIHSSDLIVAWSKYYAEKFNLEQVPSEELYHRHNQWVHDIVPPGQLLEYQPSMG
;
A
#
# COMPACT_ATOMS: atom_id res chain seq x y z
N MET A 1 4.03 -19.84 3.76
CA MET A 1 4.54 -18.60 4.37
C MET A 1 3.37 -17.65 4.56
N SER A 2 3.27 -17.01 5.72
CA SER A 2 2.25 -16.00 6.02
C SER A 2 2.85 -14.63 5.79
N ALA A 3 2.46 -13.95 4.72
CA ALA A 3 2.96 -12.61 4.45
C ALA A 3 2.38 -11.63 5.48
N THR A 4 3.25 -10.96 6.23
CA THR A 4 2.90 -9.91 7.20
C THR A 4 2.59 -8.61 6.44
N PRO A 5 1.33 -8.13 6.37
CA PRO A 5 1.03 -6.87 5.70
C PRO A 5 1.40 -5.66 6.55
N ASP A 6 1.99 -4.67 5.91
CA ASP A 6 1.96 -3.29 6.38
C ASP A 6 0.69 -2.60 5.87
N ALA A 7 -0.11 -2.13 6.82
CA ALA A 7 -1.34 -1.39 6.63
C ALA A 7 -1.12 0.12 6.53
N GLY A 8 0.12 0.60 6.60
CA GLY A 8 0.44 2.03 6.42
C GLY A 8 0.04 2.58 5.06
N LEU A 9 -0.54 3.79 5.04
CA LEU A 9 -0.73 4.52 3.79
C LEU A 9 0.61 4.79 3.10
N PRO A 10 0.65 4.96 1.76
CA PRO A 10 1.86 5.39 1.09
C PRO A 10 2.47 6.62 1.77
N ARG A 11 3.80 6.74 1.76
CA ARG A 11 4.56 7.87 2.34
C ARG A 11 4.62 7.91 3.89
N THR A 12 4.35 6.79 4.56
CA THR A 12 4.55 6.63 6.01
C THR A 12 5.89 5.96 6.38
N SER A 13 6.91 6.05 5.52
CA SER A 13 8.28 5.47 5.72
C SER A 13 8.39 3.95 5.53
N THR A 14 7.60 3.38 4.63
CA THR A 14 7.61 1.95 4.26
C THR A 14 8.98 1.39 3.84
N THR A 15 9.83 2.21 3.21
CA THR A 15 11.21 1.81 2.84
C THR A 15 12.10 1.61 4.07
N SER A 16 12.00 2.48 5.08
CA SER A 16 12.75 2.34 6.34
C SER A 16 12.26 1.14 7.14
N LEU A 17 10.95 0.92 7.19
CA LEU A 17 10.34 -0.26 7.81
C LEU A 17 10.84 -1.54 7.17
N LYS A 18 10.77 -1.64 5.85
CA LYS A 18 11.32 -2.78 5.10
C LYS A 18 12.77 -3.05 5.51
N LYS A 19 13.61 -2.02 5.54
CA LYS A 19 15.02 -2.21 5.89
C LYS A 19 15.19 -2.71 7.33
N GLY A 20 14.41 -2.20 8.27
CA GLY A 20 14.40 -2.66 9.66
C GLY A 20 14.00 -4.14 9.78
N LEU A 21 12.96 -4.55 9.06
CA LEU A 21 12.49 -5.94 9.03
C LEU A 21 13.52 -6.89 8.41
N GLU A 22 14.18 -6.48 7.32
CA GLU A 22 15.28 -7.24 6.74
C GLU A 22 16.46 -7.42 7.71
N ILE A 23 16.80 -6.38 8.49
CA ILE A 23 17.83 -6.46 9.55
C ILE A 23 17.44 -7.48 10.64
N LEU A 24 16.14 -7.54 10.96
CA LEU A 24 15.59 -8.50 11.93
C LEU A 24 15.42 -9.91 11.36
N GLY A 25 15.84 -10.16 10.11
CA GLY A 25 15.76 -11.47 9.46
C GLY A 25 14.43 -11.78 8.78
N VAL A 26 13.51 -10.80 8.68
CA VAL A 26 12.24 -10.95 7.94
C VAL A 26 12.50 -10.67 6.47
N THR A 27 12.72 -11.73 5.70
CA THR A 27 13.08 -11.66 4.28
C THR A 27 12.51 -12.87 3.52
N PRO A 28 11.99 -12.70 2.29
CA PRO A 28 12.02 -11.48 1.48
C PRO A 28 10.84 -10.53 1.75
N CYS A 29 11.08 -9.24 1.52
CA CYS A 29 10.13 -8.15 1.72
C CYS A 29 9.62 -7.60 0.38
N PHE A 30 8.30 -7.57 0.14
CA PHE A 30 7.72 -6.99 -1.08
C PHE A 30 7.63 -5.46 -0.96
N HIS A 31 8.31 -4.72 -1.83
CA HIS A 31 8.13 -3.27 -1.94
C HIS A 31 8.13 -2.83 -3.40
N LEU A 32 7.24 -1.90 -3.76
CA LEU A 32 7.08 -1.46 -5.15
C LEU A 32 8.28 -0.68 -5.71
N GLY A 33 9.10 -0.11 -4.82
CA GLY A 33 10.28 0.68 -5.19
C GLY A 33 11.63 -0.08 -5.22
N ASP A 34 11.67 -1.37 -4.86
CA ASP A 34 12.94 -2.11 -4.76
C ASP A 34 13.51 -2.49 -6.13
N PRO A 35 14.73 -2.10 -6.51
CA PRO A 35 15.38 -2.60 -7.73
C PRO A 35 15.79 -4.09 -7.61
N PRO A 36 15.67 -4.88 -8.70
CA PRO A 36 14.84 -4.59 -9.85
C PRO A 36 13.37 -4.75 -9.45
N ALA A 37 12.60 -3.66 -9.43
CA ALA A 37 11.16 -3.77 -9.28
C ALA A 37 10.72 -4.06 -10.69
N PRO A 38 10.37 -5.31 -11.04
CA PRO A 38 9.94 -5.54 -12.39
C PRO A 38 8.67 -4.71 -12.55
N ILE A 39 8.60 -3.93 -13.63
CA ILE A 39 7.42 -3.13 -14.01
C ILE A 39 6.13 -3.97 -13.93
N SER A 40 6.27 -5.29 -14.10
CA SER A 40 5.21 -6.28 -13.87
C SER A 40 4.61 -6.25 -12.47
N ARG A 41 5.36 -6.01 -11.38
CA ARG A 41 4.82 -5.89 -10.01
C ARG A 41 3.90 -4.67 -9.88
N VAL A 42 4.32 -3.52 -10.40
CA VAL A 42 3.50 -2.29 -10.39
C VAL A 42 2.24 -2.48 -11.23
N LYS A 43 2.40 -3.07 -12.43
CA LYS A 43 1.29 -3.42 -13.32
C LYS A 43 0.30 -4.39 -12.66
N GLU A 44 0.80 -5.45 -12.02
CA GLU A 44 -0.03 -6.45 -11.35
C GLU A 44 -0.74 -5.86 -10.13
N SER A 45 -0.06 -4.98 -9.39
CA SER A 45 -0.65 -4.24 -8.27
C SER A 45 -1.83 -3.36 -8.73
N ALA A 46 -1.68 -2.67 -9.87
CA ALA A 46 -2.78 -1.93 -10.48
C ALA A 46 -3.92 -2.86 -10.95
N ARG A 47 -3.57 -4.01 -11.54
CA ARG A 47 -4.54 -5.03 -11.98
C ARG A 47 -5.39 -5.55 -10.81
N VAL A 48 -4.78 -5.82 -9.66
CA VAL A 48 -5.49 -6.33 -8.46
C VAL A 48 -6.63 -5.40 -8.05
N PHE A 49 -6.43 -4.08 -8.06
CA PHE A 49 -7.49 -3.12 -7.74
C PHE A 49 -8.64 -3.11 -8.76
N ALA A 50 -8.42 -3.54 -10.00
CA ALA A 50 -9.46 -3.59 -11.03
C ALA A 50 -10.37 -4.83 -10.89
N ILE A 51 -9.98 -5.84 -10.09
CA ILE A 51 -10.75 -7.07 -9.94
C ILE A 51 -11.97 -6.83 -9.03
N GLN A 52 -13.16 -6.98 -9.62
CA GLN A 52 -14.44 -6.80 -8.92
C GLN A 52 -14.83 -8.01 -8.08
N ASP A 53 -14.63 -9.23 -8.61
CA ASP A 53 -14.91 -10.44 -7.86
C ASP A 53 -13.89 -10.64 -6.73
N ARG A 54 -14.38 -10.70 -5.49
CA ARG A 54 -13.52 -10.82 -4.32
C ARG A 54 -12.71 -12.12 -4.32
N ASN A 55 -13.27 -13.24 -4.77
CA ASN A 55 -12.55 -14.51 -4.77
C ASN A 55 -11.40 -14.49 -5.79
N GLU A 56 -11.60 -13.89 -6.96
CA GLU A 56 -10.54 -13.64 -7.94
C GLU A 56 -9.48 -12.69 -7.39
N ARG A 57 -9.89 -11.64 -6.68
CA ARG A 57 -8.97 -10.68 -6.06
C ARG A 57 -8.09 -11.33 -5.00
N LEU A 58 -8.67 -12.18 -4.14
CA LEU A 58 -7.94 -12.97 -3.15
C LEU A 58 -6.90 -13.89 -3.80
N LYS A 59 -7.27 -14.57 -4.90
CA LYS A 59 -6.34 -15.42 -5.66
C LYS A 59 -5.20 -14.59 -6.27
N ALA A 60 -5.51 -13.43 -6.83
CA ALA A 60 -4.52 -12.53 -7.42
C ALA A 60 -3.56 -11.96 -6.37
N LEU A 61 -4.06 -11.51 -5.23
CA LEU A 61 -3.26 -11.06 -4.09
C LEU A 61 -2.33 -12.15 -3.57
N LYS A 62 -2.86 -13.36 -3.34
CA LYS A 62 -2.06 -14.50 -2.89
C LYS A 62 -0.93 -14.81 -3.87
N LYS A 63 -1.19 -14.73 -5.19
CA LYS A 63 -0.17 -14.93 -6.22
C LYS A 63 0.86 -13.79 -6.25
N LEU A 64 0.43 -12.53 -6.09
CA LEU A 64 1.31 -11.36 -6.09
C LEU A 64 2.32 -11.40 -4.94
N TYR A 65 1.89 -11.90 -3.78
CA TYR A 65 2.67 -11.94 -2.55
C TYR A 65 3.27 -13.30 -2.20
N ASP A 66 3.16 -14.26 -3.11
CA ASP A 66 3.72 -15.60 -2.90
C ASP A 66 5.24 -15.52 -2.71
N GLY A 67 5.72 -16.23 -1.68
CA GLY A 67 7.14 -16.25 -1.31
C GLY A 67 7.67 -15.03 -0.54
N PHE A 68 6.85 -14.03 -0.21
CA PHE A 68 7.24 -12.90 0.63
C PHE A 68 6.84 -13.09 2.10
N GLU A 69 7.73 -12.75 3.02
CA GLU A 69 7.50 -12.80 4.47
C GLU A 69 6.81 -11.52 4.99
N ALA A 70 7.08 -10.37 4.36
CA ALA A 70 6.40 -9.12 4.65
C ALA A 70 6.08 -8.35 3.36
N VAL A 71 4.97 -7.63 3.35
CA VAL A 71 4.49 -6.91 2.17
C VAL A 71 4.09 -5.49 2.53
N PHE A 72 4.56 -4.53 1.72
CA PHE A 72 4.35 -3.11 1.92
C PHE A 72 3.64 -2.50 0.72
N GLU A 73 3.15 -1.28 0.91
CA GLU A 73 2.53 -0.47 -0.15
C GLU A 73 1.23 -1.08 -0.70
N PRO A 74 0.47 -0.33 -1.54
CA PRO A 74 -0.68 -0.88 -2.22
C PRO A 74 -0.29 -2.04 -3.16
N PRO A 75 -1.12 -3.08 -3.30
CA PRO A 75 -2.48 -3.20 -2.76
C PRO A 75 -2.58 -3.67 -1.30
N ALA A 76 -1.56 -4.30 -0.71
CA ALA A 76 -1.62 -4.88 0.64
C ALA A 76 -2.12 -3.90 1.69
N SER A 77 -1.60 -2.66 1.67
CA SER A 77 -1.99 -1.66 2.66
C SER A 77 -3.43 -1.16 2.52
N ALA A 78 -4.07 -1.33 1.36
CA ALA A 78 -5.45 -0.92 1.11
C ALA A 78 -6.46 -2.07 1.24
N LEU A 79 -6.00 -3.30 1.05
CA LEU A 79 -6.79 -4.54 1.05
C LEU A 79 -6.45 -5.41 2.29
N VAL A 80 -6.25 -4.77 3.45
CA VAL A 80 -5.90 -5.44 4.72
C VAL A 80 -6.91 -6.52 5.11
N ASP A 81 -8.21 -6.30 4.86
CA ASP A 81 -9.29 -7.26 5.08
C ASP A 81 -9.13 -8.53 4.22
N ASP A 82 -8.73 -8.36 2.96
CA ASP A 82 -8.42 -9.49 2.08
C ASP A 82 -7.11 -10.17 2.49
N MET A 83 -6.11 -9.41 2.95
CA MET A 83 -4.87 -9.97 3.49
C MET A 83 -5.13 -10.83 4.73
N LEU A 84 -5.98 -10.38 5.65
CA LEU A 84 -6.42 -11.15 6.82
C LEU A 84 -7.28 -12.36 6.41
N THR A 85 -8.00 -12.28 5.30
CA THR A 85 -8.73 -13.44 4.76
C THR A 85 -7.77 -14.50 4.20
N ILE A 86 -6.67 -14.08 3.55
CA ILE A 86 -5.65 -15.00 2.99
C ILE A 86 -4.75 -15.56 4.09
N TYR A 87 -4.39 -14.72 5.07
CA TYR A 87 -3.48 -15.04 6.17
C TYR A 87 -4.09 -14.64 7.53
N PRO A 88 -5.02 -15.46 8.08
CA PRO A 88 -5.76 -15.12 9.30
C PRO A 88 -4.91 -14.92 10.56
N ASP A 89 -3.73 -15.54 10.60
CA ASP A 89 -2.81 -15.48 11.73
C ASP A 89 -1.68 -14.44 11.53
N ALA A 90 -1.67 -13.73 10.41
CA ALA A 90 -0.64 -12.73 10.14
C ALA A 90 -0.69 -11.59 11.16
N LYS A 91 0.49 -11.16 11.62
CA LYS A 91 0.60 -9.87 12.29
C LYS A 91 0.44 -8.76 11.26
N VAL A 92 -0.20 -7.67 11.64
CA VAL A 92 -0.38 -6.48 10.79
C VAL A 92 0.43 -5.36 11.40
N ILE A 93 1.27 -4.73 10.60
CA ILE A 93 2.03 -3.55 11.02
C ILE A 93 1.27 -2.32 10.53
N LEU A 94 1.05 -1.33 11.39
CA LEU A 94 0.48 -0.03 11.00
C LEU A 94 1.51 1.06 11.24
N PHE A 95 2.20 1.46 10.17
CA PHE A 95 3.03 2.67 10.19
C PHE A 95 2.21 3.90 9.88
N PHE A 96 2.30 4.89 10.75
CA PHE A 96 1.57 6.14 10.60
C PHE A 96 2.38 7.36 11.04
N ARG A 97 1.96 8.53 10.55
CA ARG A 97 2.51 9.84 10.96
C ARG A 97 1.66 10.40 12.09
N LYS A 98 2.28 11.11 13.04
CA LYS A 98 1.54 11.71 14.17
C LYS A 98 0.45 12.70 13.72
N ASN A 99 0.66 13.41 12.60
CA ASN A 99 -0.27 14.41 12.08
C ASN A 99 -0.63 14.10 10.62
N PRO A 100 -1.93 14.05 10.24
CA PRO A 100 -2.37 13.90 8.84
C PRO A 100 -1.78 14.95 7.90
N GLN A 101 -1.57 16.19 8.35
CA GLN A 101 -0.97 17.27 7.57
C GLN A 101 0.48 16.96 7.18
N VAL A 102 1.24 16.31 8.08
CA VAL A 102 2.62 15.88 7.78
C VAL A 102 2.61 14.77 6.73
N TRP A 103 1.64 13.86 6.81
CA TRP A 103 1.46 12.85 5.77
C TRP A 103 1.08 13.48 4.42
N LEU A 104 0.10 14.40 4.38
CA LEU A 104 -0.28 15.10 3.17
C LEU A 104 0.88 15.90 2.57
N ALA A 105 1.63 16.63 3.38
CA ALA A 105 2.81 17.35 2.92
C ALA A 105 3.86 16.40 2.33
N SER A 106 4.03 15.20 2.90
CA SER A 106 4.92 14.16 2.36
C SER A 106 4.39 13.53 1.07
N TYR A 107 3.08 13.41 0.94
CA TYR A 107 2.42 12.93 -0.28
C TYR A 107 2.59 13.91 -1.43
N TYR A 108 2.24 15.18 -1.22
CA TYR A 108 2.36 16.22 -2.23
C TYR A 108 3.79 16.70 -2.45
N GLY A 109 4.68 16.49 -1.47
CA GLY A 109 6.09 16.84 -1.55
C GLY A 109 6.88 16.10 -2.64
N LEU A 110 6.31 15.05 -3.24
CA LEU A 110 6.87 14.45 -4.47
C LEU A 110 6.89 15.45 -5.63
N GLY A 111 6.05 16.48 -5.60
CA GLY A 111 5.97 17.55 -6.61
C GLY A 111 5.36 17.11 -7.94
N ILE A 112 5.00 15.83 -8.07
CA ILE A 112 4.43 15.23 -9.27
C ILE A 112 3.16 14.49 -8.87
N ASP A 113 2.02 14.87 -9.47
CA ASP A 113 0.79 14.11 -9.36
C ASP A 113 0.79 12.98 -10.40
N LEU A 114 0.99 11.74 -9.94
CA LEU A 114 1.02 10.54 -10.79
C LEU A 114 -0.34 10.26 -11.47
N ARG A 115 -1.42 10.89 -11.01
CA ARG A 115 -2.76 10.81 -11.64
C ARG A 115 -2.92 11.80 -12.79
N SER A 116 -2.01 12.77 -12.92
CA SER A 116 -2.08 13.81 -13.93
C SER A 116 -1.99 13.22 -15.35
N LYS A 117 -2.84 13.70 -16.26
CA LYS A 117 -2.74 13.37 -17.69
C LYS A 117 -1.39 13.78 -18.26
N TRP A 118 -0.83 14.90 -17.80
CA TRP A 118 0.48 15.39 -18.26
C TRP A 118 1.62 14.48 -17.81
N TYR A 119 1.55 13.88 -16.61
CA TYR A 119 2.54 12.88 -16.17
C TYR A 119 2.59 11.69 -17.15
N ARG A 120 1.42 11.18 -17.56
CA ARG A 120 1.31 10.10 -18.54
C ARG A 120 1.81 10.51 -19.92
N ILE A 121 1.45 11.70 -20.39
CA ILE A 121 1.81 12.20 -21.73
C ILE A 121 3.32 12.43 -21.82
N LEU A 122 3.90 13.17 -20.87
CA LEU A 122 5.32 13.53 -20.89
C LEU A 122 6.23 12.34 -20.60
N GLY A 123 5.78 11.39 -19.77
CA GLY A 123 6.53 10.19 -19.41
C GLY A 123 6.17 8.93 -20.19
N TYR A 124 5.40 9.02 -21.29
CA TYR A 124 4.88 7.85 -22.01
C TYR A 124 5.95 6.82 -22.40
N TRP A 125 7.14 7.29 -22.79
CA TRP A 125 8.25 6.45 -23.22
C TRP A 125 9.10 5.89 -22.06
N ILE A 126 8.86 6.34 -20.83
CA ILE A 126 9.62 5.91 -19.65
C ILE A 126 8.97 4.62 -19.11
N PRO A 127 9.72 3.50 -19.07
CA PRO A 127 9.18 2.24 -18.58
C PRO A 127 8.62 2.37 -17.16
N GLY A 128 7.38 1.92 -16.96
CA GLY A 128 6.71 1.94 -15.66
C GLY A 128 5.86 3.18 -15.36
N VAL A 129 6.00 4.29 -16.09
CA VAL A 129 5.20 5.52 -15.85
C VAL A 129 3.70 5.29 -16.02
N ILE A 130 3.31 4.55 -17.08
CA ILE A 130 1.90 4.24 -17.30
C ILE A 130 1.34 3.40 -16.15
N HIS A 131 2.10 2.41 -15.69
CA HIS A 131 1.65 1.51 -14.64
C HIS A 131 1.69 2.13 -13.24
N SER A 132 2.64 3.02 -12.94
CA SER A 132 2.62 3.80 -11.70
C SER A 132 1.41 4.73 -11.66
N SER A 133 1.08 5.35 -12.80
CA SER A 133 -0.13 6.15 -12.94
C SER A 133 -1.39 5.29 -12.78
N ASP A 134 -1.48 4.14 -13.45
CA ASP A 134 -2.61 3.20 -13.32
C ASP A 134 -2.81 2.77 -11.86
N LEU A 135 -1.72 2.44 -11.15
CA LEU A 135 -1.76 2.05 -9.75
C LEU A 135 -2.29 3.17 -8.84
N ILE A 136 -1.78 4.39 -8.96
CA ILE A 136 -2.21 5.50 -8.09
C ILE A 136 -3.65 5.93 -8.40
N VAL A 137 -4.07 5.89 -9.67
CA VAL A 137 -5.47 6.13 -10.06
C VAL A 137 -6.37 5.04 -9.46
N ALA A 138 -5.99 3.78 -9.55
CA ALA A 138 -6.77 2.67 -8.99
C ALA A 138 -6.84 2.72 -7.45
N TRP A 139 -5.72 3.00 -6.79
CA TRP A 139 -5.65 3.19 -5.34
C TRP A 139 -6.56 4.33 -4.87
N SER A 140 -6.48 5.49 -5.52
CA SER A 140 -7.31 6.65 -5.15
C SER A 140 -8.79 6.39 -5.43
N LYS A 141 -9.12 5.68 -6.53
CA LYS A 141 -10.49 5.26 -6.85
C LYS A 141 -11.06 4.33 -5.78
N TYR A 142 -10.28 3.31 -5.40
CA TYR A 142 -10.69 2.35 -4.37
C TYR A 142 -11.06 3.03 -3.05
N TYR A 143 -10.25 3.99 -2.59
CA TYR A 143 -10.56 4.73 -1.36
C TYR A 143 -11.73 5.70 -1.51
N ALA A 144 -11.87 6.34 -2.66
CA ALA A 144 -13.03 7.18 -2.96
C ALA A 144 -14.34 6.37 -2.87
N GLU A 145 -14.38 5.18 -3.45
CA GLU A 145 -15.54 4.30 -3.41
C GLU A 145 -15.78 3.72 -2.02
N LYS A 146 -14.72 3.23 -1.35
CA LYS A 146 -14.80 2.61 -0.03
C LYS A 146 -15.30 3.55 1.04
N PHE A 147 -14.84 4.80 1.03
CA PHE A 147 -15.15 5.79 2.05
C PHE A 147 -16.09 6.90 1.55
N ASN A 148 -16.61 6.82 0.34
CA ASN A 148 -17.43 7.87 -0.27
C ASN A 148 -16.76 9.25 -0.17
N LEU A 149 -15.50 9.31 -0.61
CA LEU A 149 -14.66 10.51 -0.61
C LEU A 149 -14.39 10.96 -2.05
N GLU A 150 -13.91 12.19 -2.20
CA GLU A 150 -13.29 12.59 -3.45
C GLU A 150 -12.06 11.73 -3.75
N GLN A 151 -11.75 11.55 -5.03
CA GLN A 151 -10.63 10.73 -5.50
C GLN A 151 -9.27 11.44 -5.31
N VAL A 152 -9.04 12.05 -4.15
CA VAL A 152 -7.84 12.79 -3.78
C VAL A 152 -7.36 12.37 -2.39
N PRO A 153 -6.05 12.39 -2.11
CA PRO A 153 -5.54 12.30 -0.75
C PRO A 153 -6.10 13.44 0.11
N SER A 154 -6.57 13.12 1.31
CA SER A 154 -7.13 14.11 2.24
C SER A 154 -6.87 13.69 3.69
N GLU A 155 -6.97 14.63 4.64
CA GLU A 155 -6.87 14.31 6.07
C GLU A 155 -7.99 13.34 6.48
N GLU A 156 -9.17 13.46 5.88
CA GLU A 156 -10.29 12.56 6.11
C GLU A 156 -9.98 11.13 5.66
N LEU A 157 -9.38 10.95 4.48
CA LEU A 157 -8.89 9.64 4.03
C LEU A 157 -7.91 9.05 5.05
N TYR A 158 -6.97 9.86 5.53
CA TYR A 158 -5.97 9.43 6.51
C TYR A 158 -6.61 8.90 7.80
N HIS A 159 -7.55 9.66 8.37
CA HIS A 159 -8.24 9.27 9.59
C HIS A 159 -9.13 8.04 9.39
N ARG A 160 -9.91 8.00 8.31
CA ARG A 160 -10.81 6.87 8.02
C ARG A 160 -10.05 5.59 7.77
N HIS A 161 -8.91 5.66 7.07
CA HIS A 161 -8.05 4.49 6.85
C HIS A 161 -7.47 3.96 8.15
N ASN A 162 -6.84 4.80 8.95
CA ASN A 162 -6.23 4.35 10.20
C ASN A 162 -7.28 3.77 11.15
N GLN A 163 -8.43 4.44 11.30
CA GLN A 163 -9.55 3.93 12.09
C GLN A 163 -10.04 2.58 11.55
N TRP A 164 -10.24 2.46 10.25
CA TRP A 164 -10.66 1.21 9.62
C TRP A 164 -9.70 0.06 9.92
N VAL A 165 -8.37 0.29 9.88
CA VAL A 165 -7.38 -0.73 10.25
C VAL A 165 -7.55 -1.17 11.71
N HIS A 166 -7.76 -0.24 12.64
CA HIS A 166 -8.02 -0.59 14.04
C HIS A 166 -9.30 -1.42 14.21
N ASP A 167 -10.33 -1.12 13.42
CA ASP A 167 -11.63 -1.80 13.53
C ASP A 167 -11.59 -3.24 13.01
N ILE A 168 -10.79 -3.53 11.97
CA ILE A 168 -10.78 -4.84 11.32
C ILE A 168 -9.68 -5.79 11.82
N VAL A 169 -8.58 -5.28 12.34
CA VAL A 169 -7.45 -6.12 12.75
C VAL A 169 -7.75 -6.73 14.12
N PRO A 170 -7.70 -8.06 14.27
CA PRO A 170 -7.95 -8.72 15.55
C PRO A 170 -7.03 -8.23 16.68
N PRO A 171 -7.52 -8.16 17.93
CA PRO A 171 -6.71 -7.81 19.08
C PRO A 171 -5.46 -8.69 19.20
N GLY A 172 -4.30 -8.08 19.44
CA GLY A 172 -3.02 -8.78 19.54
C GLY A 172 -2.37 -9.14 18.19
N GLN A 173 -2.98 -8.81 17.06
CA GLN A 173 -2.35 -8.92 15.73
C GLN A 173 -1.83 -7.57 15.20
N LEU A 174 -2.28 -6.44 15.73
CA LEU A 174 -1.86 -5.10 15.31
C LEU A 174 -0.59 -4.64 16.05
N LEU A 175 0.45 -4.29 15.29
CA LEU A 175 1.64 -3.59 15.77
C LEU A 175 1.66 -2.16 15.21
N GLU A 176 1.54 -1.18 16.09
CA GLU A 176 1.64 0.23 15.73
C GLU A 176 3.08 0.74 15.83
N TYR A 177 3.51 1.51 14.85
CA TYR A 177 4.82 2.13 14.90
C TYR A 177 4.81 3.54 14.29
N GLN A 178 5.46 4.46 14.98
CA GLN A 178 5.68 5.82 14.50
C GLN A 178 7.17 6.04 14.28
N PRO A 179 7.60 6.73 13.21
CA PRO A 179 9.01 7.02 12.96
C PRO A 179 9.74 7.76 14.09
N SER A 180 9.04 8.43 15.01
CA SER A 180 9.64 9.06 16.19
C SER A 180 9.97 8.09 17.33
N MET A 181 9.60 6.81 17.20
CA MET A 181 9.83 5.77 18.21
C MET A 181 11.22 5.11 18.08
N GLY A 182 12.06 5.56 17.14
CA GLY A 182 13.43 5.07 16.93
C GLY A 182 14.31 6.07 16.19
#